data_AF-A0A150RE73-F1
#
_entry.id   AF-A0A150RE73-F1
#
_cell.length_a   1.000
_cell.length_b   1.000
_cell.length_c   1.000
_cell.angle_alpha   90.00
_cell.angle_beta   90.00
_cell.angle_gamma   90.00
#
_symmetry.space_group_name_H-M   'P 1'
#
loop_
_entity.id
_entity.type
_entity.pdbx_description
1 polymer ?
#
loop_
_entity_poly.entity_id
_entity_poly.type
_entity_poly.pdbx_seq_one_letter_code
_entity_poly.pdbx_strand_id
1 'polypeptide(L)'
;MVPGEPRSVRTPRGKALAAAVSLAGLIAASVGCDRGGGPPGTDADLDAAPPWDVDQTEPEPRPGMAWVPKGVLIAGTPPDRLPRIADEEMEGAQVVMHGFYIDVFSYPNEVGAIPTTNVTQDEARALCEAQGKRLCTELEIERACKGPANTTYEYGDAYKASACATGQSRVLTPNGVNAGCVSGFGVHDLHGGVWTWTSSQWLRDSSKPGLVTLRGGNGPTGDLVGRCAHGRGVKPDTRRPEVGVRCCAGEVNSFEVVLEVTRDRPLRLEPLFDTRAAAQLSLLAPEEVRAAAGPGAAEDAFKVERTWTWHPRGNE
;
A
#
# COMPACT_ATOMS: atom_id res chain seq x y z
N MET A 1 28.28 41.88 -37.55
CA MET A 1 29.40 41.17 -38.20
C MET A 1 29.48 39.77 -37.60
N VAL A 2 29.28 38.78 -38.47
CA VAL A 2 29.66 37.35 -38.44
C VAL A 2 29.63 36.57 -37.09
N PRO A 3 28.84 35.47 -37.00
CA PRO A 3 28.82 34.51 -35.89
C PRO A 3 29.82 33.35 -36.08
N GLY A 4 30.30 32.76 -34.98
CA GLY A 4 31.17 31.58 -34.97
C GLY A 4 30.40 30.28 -34.71
N GLU A 5 30.64 29.30 -35.58
CA GLU A 5 29.95 28.00 -35.73
C GLU A 5 30.02 27.00 -34.55
N PRO A 6 29.07 26.05 -34.47
CA PRO A 6 29.08 24.92 -33.55
C PRO A 6 29.89 23.72 -34.08
N ARG A 7 30.63 23.04 -33.20
CA ARG A 7 31.33 21.78 -33.50
C ARG A 7 30.40 20.56 -33.32
N SER A 8 30.20 19.87 -34.44
CA SER A 8 29.59 18.54 -34.58
C SER A 8 30.47 17.44 -33.98
N VAL A 9 29.86 16.49 -33.25
CA VAL A 9 30.46 15.19 -32.96
C VAL A 9 29.50 14.08 -33.40
N ARG A 10 30.04 13.18 -34.21
CA ARG A 10 29.39 12.09 -34.94
C ARG A 10 29.06 10.90 -34.05
N THR A 11 27.90 10.31 -34.28
CA THR A 11 27.53 8.93 -33.90
C THR A 11 28.17 7.91 -34.84
N PRO A 12 28.48 6.68 -34.38
CA PRO A 12 28.60 5.53 -35.26
C PRO A 12 27.39 4.60 -35.13
N ARG A 13 26.79 4.32 -36.29
CA ARG A 13 25.81 3.25 -36.54
C ARG A 13 26.48 1.88 -36.40
N GLY A 14 25.87 0.98 -35.63
CA GLY A 14 26.16 -0.47 -35.61
C GLY A 14 24.95 -1.25 -36.13
N LYS A 15 25.18 -2.08 -37.15
CA LYS A 15 24.18 -2.71 -38.02
C LYS A 15 23.47 -3.91 -37.39
N ALA A 16 22.19 -4.06 -37.71
CA ALA A 16 21.40 -5.27 -37.53
C ALA A 16 21.89 -6.40 -38.47
N LEU A 17 21.88 -7.63 -37.97
CA LEU A 17 21.81 -8.84 -38.81
C LEU A 17 20.68 -9.72 -38.27
N ALA A 18 19.60 -9.81 -39.04
CA ALA A 18 18.60 -10.86 -38.95
C ALA A 18 19.08 -12.04 -39.80
N ALA A 19 19.02 -13.25 -39.27
CA ALA A 19 19.15 -14.47 -40.06
C ALA A 19 17.96 -15.38 -39.71
N ALA A 20 16.98 -15.40 -40.61
CA ALA A 20 15.93 -16.39 -40.67
C ALA A 20 16.48 -17.62 -41.43
N VAL A 21 16.28 -18.82 -40.89
CA VAL A 21 16.33 -20.06 -41.67
C VAL A 21 15.15 -20.92 -41.24
N SER A 22 14.27 -21.20 -42.19
CA SER A 22 13.15 -22.12 -42.06
C SER A 22 13.40 -23.38 -42.89
N LEU A 23 12.86 -24.47 -42.34
CA LEU A 23 12.15 -25.57 -42.99
C LEU A 23 12.89 -26.84 -43.48
N ALA A 24 12.12 -27.92 -43.28
CA ALA A 24 12.16 -29.27 -43.85
C ALA A 24 13.22 -30.21 -43.22
N GLY A 25 12.86 -31.37 -42.68
CA GLY A 25 11.71 -32.25 -42.92
C GLY A 25 12.26 -33.59 -43.41
N LEU A 26 12.02 -34.67 -42.66
CA LEU A 26 12.25 -36.04 -43.15
C LEU A 26 11.37 -37.01 -42.36
N ILE A 27 10.38 -37.53 -43.09
CA ILE A 27 9.49 -38.62 -42.72
C ILE A 27 10.25 -39.93 -42.94
N ALA A 28 10.25 -40.83 -41.96
CA ALA A 28 10.55 -42.23 -42.18
C ALA A 28 9.48 -43.07 -41.49
N ALA A 29 8.72 -43.80 -42.32
CA ALA A 29 7.71 -44.76 -41.92
C ALA A 29 8.36 -46.12 -41.66
N SER A 30 7.86 -46.85 -40.66
CA SER A 30 7.96 -48.31 -40.61
C SER A 30 6.67 -48.91 -40.05
N VAL A 31 6.07 -49.75 -40.89
CA VAL A 31 4.88 -50.58 -40.65
C VAL A 31 5.26 -51.77 -39.76
N GLY A 32 4.39 -52.11 -38.81
CA GLY A 32 4.44 -53.37 -38.06
C GLY A 32 3.16 -53.56 -37.24
N CYS A 33 2.25 -54.41 -37.73
CA CYS A 33 0.99 -54.77 -37.10
C CYS A 33 1.20 -55.60 -35.81
N ASP A 34 0.35 -55.42 -34.80
CA ASP A 34 -0.54 -56.51 -34.40
C ASP A 34 -1.80 -56.03 -33.66
N ARG A 35 -2.88 -56.79 -33.84
CA ARG A 35 -4.27 -56.45 -33.48
C ARG A 35 -4.62 -56.91 -32.07
N GLY A 36 -5.30 -56.04 -31.29
CA GLY A 36 -6.17 -56.49 -30.22
C GLY A 36 -6.52 -55.45 -29.15
N GLY A 37 -7.72 -54.85 -29.24
CA GLY A 37 -8.49 -54.44 -28.06
C GLY A 37 -8.81 -52.94 -27.89
N GLY A 38 -10.05 -52.56 -28.22
CA GLY A 38 -10.77 -51.39 -27.68
C GLY A 38 -10.49 -50.03 -28.35
N PRO A 39 -11.51 -49.18 -28.60
CA PRO A 39 -11.26 -47.82 -29.06
C PRO A 39 -10.63 -47.02 -27.90
N PRO A 40 -9.48 -46.36 -28.10
CA PRO A 40 -9.03 -45.37 -27.14
C PRO A 40 -10.01 -44.20 -27.18
N GLY A 41 -10.58 -43.88 -26.02
CA GLY A 41 -11.32 -42.65 -25.81
C GLY A 41 -10.49 -41.46 -26.28
N THR A 42 -11.15 -40.49 -26.88
CA THR A 42 -10.54 -39.24 -27.30
C THR A 42 -9.75 -38.64 -26.14
N ASP A 43 -8.42 -38.56 -26.29
CA ASP A 43 -7.54 -37.66 -25.55
C ASP A 43 -7.89 -36.21 -25.92
N ALA A 44 -9.05 -35.78 -25.44
CA ALA A 44 -9.57 -34.43 -25.55
C ALA A 44 -10.01 -33.98 -24.15
N ASP A 45 -9.13 -34.15 -23.15
CA ASP A 45 -9.41 -33.67 -21.80
C ASP A 45 -8.15 -33.47 -20.94
N LEU A 46 -7.03 -33.06 -21.57
CA LEU A 46 -5.80 -32.70 -20.84
C LEU A 46 -5.42 -31.21 -20.91
N ASP A 47 -6.24 -30.38 -21.58
CA ASP A 47 -6.06 -28.92 -21.62
C ASP A 47 -7.24 -28.12 -21.03
N ALA A 48 -8.21 -28.78 -20.41
CA ALA A 48 -9.26 -28.09 -19.68
C ALA A 48 -8.73 -27.68 -18.29
N ALA A 49 -8.22 -26.45 -18.19
CA ALA A 49 -8.04 -25.80 -16.89
C ALA A 49 -9.37 -25.91 -16.09
N PRO A 50 -9.34 -26.23 -14.78
CA PRO A 50 -10.56 -26.42 -14.00
C PRO A 50 -11.47 -25.18 -14.06
N PRO A 51 -12.80 -25.33 -14.07
CA PRO A 51 -13.74 -24.23 -14.11
C PRO A 51 -13.82 -23.60 -12.70
N TRP A 52 -12.75 -22.94 -12.27
CA TRP A 52 -12.96 -21.83 -11.35
C TRP A 52 -13.59 -20.74 -12.19
N ASP A 53 -14.87 -20.56 -11.93
CA ASP A 53 -15.76 -19.57 -12.50
C ASP A 53 -15.11 -18.16 -12.41
N VAL A 54 -14.38 -17.78 -13.46
CA VAL A 54 -14.25 -16.38 -13.84
C VAL A 54 -15.48 -16.04 -14.63
N ASP A 55 -16.61 -15.99 -13.92
CA ASP A 55 -17.70 -15.15 -14.33
C ASP A 55 -17.13 -13.72 -14.42
N GLN A 56 -16.75 -13.34 -15.63
CA GLN A 56 -16.30 -12.00 -16.00
C GLN A 56 -17.51 -11.15 -16.38
N THR A 57 -18.66 -11.36 -15.75
CA THR A 57 -19.75 -10.39 -15.88
C THR A 57 -19.23 -9.06 -15.37
N GLU A 58 -18.98 -8.15 -16.32
CA GLU A 58 -18.58 -6.79 -16.03
C GLU A 58 -19.69 -6.19 -15.15
N PRO A 59 -19.34 -5.73 -13.95
CA PRO A 59 -20.34 -5.47 -12.95
C PRO A 59 -21.08 -4.17 -13.33
N GLU A 60 -22.39 -4.13 -13.09
CA GLU A 60 -23.22 -3.01 -13.54
C GLU A 60 -22.71 -1.65 -13.03
N PRO A 61 -22.31 -0.72 -13.91
CA PRO A 61 -21.73 0.55 -13.49
C PRO A 61 -22.65 1.31 -12.52
N ARG A 62 -22.08 1.73 -11.39
CA ARG A 62 -22.78 2.57 -10.40
C ARG A 62 -22.28 4.01 -10.52
N PRO A 63 -23.13 4.98 -10.91
CA PRO A 63 -22.72 6.37 -11.04
C PRO A 63 -22.02 6.89 -9.79
N GLY A 64 -20.84 7.48 -9.98
CA GLY A 64 -20.01 8.02 -8.90
C GLY A 64 -19.26 6.99 -8.07
N MET A 65 -19.36 5.68 -8.34
CA MET A 65 -18.60 4.66 -7.62
C MET A 65 -17.59 3.97 -8.53
N ALA A 66 -16.40 3.73 -8.01
CA ALA A 66 -15.39 2.89 -8.64
C ALA A 66 -15.65 1.42 -8.30
N TRP A 67 -15.52 0.55 -9.30
CA TRP A 67 -15.49 -0.90 -9.09
C TRP A 67 -14.09 -1.36 -8.67
N VAL A 68 -14.01 -2.06 -7.55
CA VAL A 68 -12.81 -2.74 -7.09
C VAL A 68 -13.02 -4.24 -7.32
N PRO A 69 -12.27 -4.88 -8.25
CA PRO A 69 -12.47 -6.27 -8.59
C PRO A 69 -12.02 -7.21 -7.47
N LYS A 70 -12.60 -8.42 -7.47
CA LYS A 70 -12.14 -9.53 -6.64
C LYS A 70 -10.63 -9.75 -6.82
N GLY A 71 -9.93 -10.06 -5.74
CA GLY A 71 -8.49 -10.29 -5.80
C GLY A 71 -7.82 -10.30 -4.45
N VAL A 72 -6.50 -10.41 -4.45
CA VAL A 72 -5.70 -10.50 -3.22
C VAL A 72 -5.19 -9.12 -2.81
N LEU A 73 -5.55 -8.72 -1.59
CA LEU A 73 -4.95 -7.60 -0.87
C LEU A 73 -3.74 -8.11 -0.09
N ILE A 74 -2.59 -7.47 -0.24
CA ILE A 74 -1.47 -7.59 0.70
C ILE A 74 -1.75 -6.60 1.82
N ALA A 75 -2.41 -7.04 2.88
CA ALA A 75 -2.96 -6.19 3.92
C ALA A 75 -1.89 -5.81 4.98
N GLY A 76 -1.79 -4.53 5.32
CA GLY A 76 -0.71 -3.97 6.12
C GLY A 76 0.58 -3.68 5.33
N THR A 77 1.71 -3.56 6.00
CA THR A 77 3.02 -3.30 5.37
C THR A 77 3.98 -4.44 5.69
N PRO A 78 4.57 -5.10 4.68
CA PRO A 78 5.62 -6.09 4.89
C PRO A 78 6.78 -5.55 5.74
N PRO A 79 7.40 -6.35 6.64
CA PRO A 79 8.47 -5.87 7.53
C PRO A 79 9.71 -5.33 6.82
N ASP A 80 9.96 -5.76 5.59
CA ASP A 80 11.07 -5.30 4.73
C ASP A 80 10.77 -3.97 4.02
N ARG A 81 9.56 -3.42 4.20
CA ARG A 81 9.11 -2.19 3.57
C ARG A 81 8.90 -1.09 4.60
N LEU A 82 9.52 0.06 4.36
CA LEU A 82 9.42 1.26 5.19
C LEU A 82 8.74 2.40 4.43
N PRO A 83 8.03 3.31 5.13
CA PRO A 83 7.83 3.30 6.58
C PRO A 83 6.68 2.38 7.04
N ARG A 84 6.79 1.82 8.25
CA ARG A 84 5.85 0.85 8.85
C ARG A 84 5.56 1.20 10.31
N ILE A 85 4.34 0.91 10.79
CA ILE A 85 3.96 1.01 12.21
C ILE A 85 3.49 -0.37 12.68
N ALA A 86 4.41 -1.16 13.23
CA ALA A 86 4.20 -2.60 13.43
C ALA A 86 3.12 -2.97 14.46
N ASP A 87 2.80 -2.08 15.40
CA ASP A 87 1.73 -2.27 16.38
C ASP A 87 0.35 -1.79 15.88
N GLU A 88 0.27 -1.22 14.68
CA GLU A 88 -0.96 -0.64 14.13
C GLU A 88 -1.36 -1.24 12.77
N GLU A 89 -0.51 -2.01 12.11
CA GLU A 89 -0.82 -2.63 10.81
C GLU A 89 -0.24 -4.05 10.67
N MET A 90 -0.89 -4.88 9.85
CA MET A 90 -0.45 -6.25 9.58
C MET A 90 0.88 -6.29 8.81
N GLU A 91 1.51 -7.46 8.78
CA GLU A 91 2.84 -7.66 8.17
C GLU A 91 2.77 -7.97 6.66
N GLY A 92 1.72 -7.53 5.96
CA GLY A 92 1.48 -7.90 4.56
C GLY A 92 0.71 -9.22 4.39
N ALA A 93 -0.32 -9.45 5.20
CA ALA A 93 -1.15 -10.65 5.14
C ALA A 93 -1.90 -10.74 3.79
N GLN A 94 -1.92 -11.91 3.15
CA GLN A 94 -2.69 -12.13 1.93
C GLN A 94 -4.17 -12.34 2.27
N VAL A 95 -5.01 -11.36 1.94
CA VAL A 95 -6.46 -11.40 2.17
C VAL A 95 -7.16 -11.50 0.82
N VAL A 96 -7.93 -12.57 0.61
CA VAL A 96 -8.79 -12.71 -0.58
C VAL A 96 -10.03 -11.84 -0.39
N MET A 97 -10.22 -10.89 -1.30
CA MET A 97 -11.30 -9.92 -1.27
C MET A 97 -12.32 -10.22 -2.36
N HIS A 98 -13.60 -10.10 -2.03
CA HIS A 98 -14.71 -10.02 -2.96
C HIS A 98 -14.67 -8.71 -3.74
N GLY A 99 -15.34 -8.67 -4.89
CA GLY A 99 -15.51 -7.43 -5.64
C GLY A 99 -16.54 -6.51 -4.96
N PHE A 100 -16.27 -5.20 -4.93
CA PHE A 100 -17.15 -4.21 -4.29
C PHE A 100 -17.06 -2.86 -4.99
N TYR A 101 -18.03 -2.00 -4.70
CA TYR A 101 -18.03 -0.60 -5.13
C TYR A 101 -17.60 0.30 -4.00
N ILE A 102 -16.89 1.37 -4.31
CA ILE A 102 -16.54 2.46 -3.39
C ILE A 102 -16.80 3.80 -4.06
N ASP A 103 -17.31 4.79 -3.31
CA ASP A 103 -17.45 6.15 -3.82
C ASP A 103 -16.10 6.68 -4.32
N VAL A 104 -16.12 7.34 -5.48
CA VAL A 104 -14.91 7.89 -6.11
C VAL A 104 -14.30 9.01 -5.27
N PHE A 105 -15.13 9.84 -4.65
CA PHE A 105 -14.74 10.92 -3.73
C PHE A 105 -15.39 10.74 -2.36
N SER A 106 -14.90 11.49 -1.37
CA SER A 106 -15.53 11.51 -0.04
C SER A 106 -16.94 12.13 -0.14
N TYR A 107 -17.87 11.69 0.71
CA TYR A 107 -19.25 12.16 0.74
C TYR A 107 -19.31 13.69 0.72
N PRO A 108 -20.07 14.34 -0.18
CA PRO A 108 -21.21 13.83 -0.94
C PRO A 108 -20.87 13.10 -2.25
N ASN A 109 -19.61 12.75 -2.47
CA ASN A 109 -19.13 12.05 -3.66
C ASN A 109 -19.26 12.89 -4.96
N GLU A 110 -18.96 14.18 -4.83
CA GLU A 110 -19.01 15.16 -5.92
C GLU A 110 -17.67 15.88 -6.03
N VAL A 111 -17.17 16.11 -7.25
CA VAL A 111 -15.95 16.87 -7.51
C VAL A 111 -16.15 18.33 -7.07
N GLY A 112 -15.18 18.91 -6.38
CA GLY A 112 -15.21 20.28 -5.91
C GLY A 112 -16.07 20.52 -4.67
N ALA A 113 -16.89 19.54 -4.25
CA ALA A 113 -17.63 19.63 -3.02
C ALA A 113 -16.70 19.54 -1.80
N ILE A 114 -17.08 20.22 -0.72
CA ILE A 114 -16.42 20.06 0.58
C ILE A 114 -16.93 18.75 1.21
N PRO A 115 -16.04 17.83 1.62
CA PRO A 115 -16.46 16.61 2.29
C PRO A 115 -17.29 16.90 3.54
N THR A 116 -18.33 16.10 3.76
CA THR A 116 -19.09 16.16 5.01
C THR A 116 -18.27 15.55 6.13
N THR A 117 -17.99 16.35 7.16
CA THR A 117 -17.17 15.99 8.32
C THR A 117 -17.91 16.30 9.62
N ASN A 118 -17.25 16.09 10.77
CA ASN A 118 -17.80 16.42 12.09
C ASN A 118 -19.07 15.61 12.45
N VAL A 119 -19.11 14.38 11.94
CA VAL A 119 -20.14 13.37 12.18
C VAL A 119 -19.59 12.23 13.02
N THR A 120 -20.45 11.56 13.80
CA THR A 120 -20.12 10.30 14.48
C THR A 120 -20.07 9.15 13.48
N GLN A 121 -19.59 7.97 13.91
CA GLN A 121 -19.59 6.77 13.07
C GLN A 121 -21.04 6.36 12.67
N ASP A 122 -21.99 6.44 13.60
CA ASP A 122 -23.38 6.08 13.32
C ASP A 122 -24.06 7.07 12.36
N GLU A 123 -23.76 8.36 12.48
CA GLU A 123 -24.21 9.37 11.51
C GLU A 123 -23.60 9.11 10.13
N ALA A 124 -22.30 8.78 10.06
CA ALA A 124 -21.63 8.42 8.82
C ALA A 124 -22.26 7.18 8.17
N ARG A 125 -22.64 6.18 8.97
CA ARG A 125 -23.36 4.99 8.53
C ARG A 125 -24.73 5.35 7.95
N ALA A 126 -25.50 6.15 8.67
CA ALA A 126 -26.82 6.59 8.23
C ALA A 126 -26.76 7.36 6.90
N LEU A 127 -25.73 8.19 6.69
CA LEU A 127 -25.52 8.91 5.41
C LEU A 127 -25.32 7.95 4.23
N CYS A 128 -24.60 6.84 4.43
CA CYS A 128 -24.44 5.81 3.40
C CYS A 128 -25.70 4.99 3.18
N GLU A 129 -26.38 4.58 4.26
CA GLU A 129 -27.62 3.79 4.19
C GLU A 129 -28.75 4.57 3.50
N ALA A 130 -28.83 5.88 3.71
CA ALA A 130 -29.78 6.77 3.03
C ALA A 130 -29.61 6.78 1.48
N GLN A 131 -28.43 6.40 0.97
CA GLN A 131 -28.16 6.25 -0.46
C GLN A 131 -28.24 4.79 -0.94
N GLY A 132 -28.70 3.85 -0.11
CA GLY A 132 -28.68 2.41 -0.43
C GLY A 132 -27.26 1.83 -0.47
N LYS A 133 -26.31 2.45 0.24
CA LYS A 133 -24.92 2.04 0.38
C LYS A 133 -24.64 1.62 1.84
N ARG A 134 -23.39 1.36 2.17
CA ARG A 134 -22.90 1.05 3.53
C ARG A 134 -21.58 1.76 3.79
N LEU A 135 -21.12 1.81 5.04
CA LEU A 135 -19.73 2.14 5.31
C LEU A 135 -18.81 1.06 4.71
N CYS A 136 -17.65 1.50 4.25
CA CYS A 136 -16.56 0.61 3.87
C CYS A 136 -15.95 -0.07 5.10
N THR A 137 -15.47 -1.30 4.94
CA THR A 137 -14.56 -1.90 5.92
C THR A 137 -13.17 -1.29 5.78
N GLU A 138 -12.33 -1.44 6.79
CA GLU A 138 -10.97 -0.86 6.74
C GLU A 138 -10.10 -1.46 5.63
N LEU A 139 -10.29 -2.75 5.31
CA LEU A 139 -9.55 -3.43 4.25
C LEU A 139 -10.10 -3.12 2.85
N GLU A 140 -11.37 -2.75 2.73
CA GLU A 140 -11.91 -2.22 1.48
C GLU A 140 -11.27 -0.89 1.12
N ILE A 141 -11.11 0.02 2.09
CA ILE A 141 -10.41 1.29 1.87
C ILE A 141 -8.93 1.04 1.54
N GLU A 142 -8.27 0.14 2.28
CA GLU A 142 -6.88 -0.20 2.00
C GLU A 142 -6.71 -0.78 0.60
N ARG A 143 -7.57 -1.71 0.19
CA ARG A 143 -7.55 -2.29 -1.17
C ARG A 143 -7.80 -1.23 -2.23
N ALA A 144 -8.77 -0.35 -2.03
CA ALA A 144 -9.07 0.75 -2.93
C ALA A 144 -7.87 1.70 -3.08
N CYS A 145 -7.13 1.94 -1.99
CA CYS A 145 -5.93 2.77 -1.96
C CYS A 145 -4.76 2.12 -2.70
N LYS A 146 -4.42 0.88 -2.34
CA LYS A 146 -3.24 0.19 -2.89
C LYS A 146 -3.33 -0.16 -4.37
N GLY A 147 -4.54 -0.10 -4.94
CA GLY A 147 -4.76 -0.44 -6.33
C GLY A 147 -4.47 -1.92 -6.65
N PRO A 148 -4.47 -2.29 -7.94
CA PRO A 148 -4.20 -3.66 -8.37
C PRO A 148 -2.77 -4.12 -8.07
N ALA A 149 -1.83 -3.18 -7.97
CA ALA A 149 -0.41 -3.45 -7.74
C ALA A 149 -0.01 -3.57 -6.26
N ASN A 150 -0.96 -3.44 -5.32
CA ASN A 150 -0.68 -3.49 -3.87
C ASN A 150 0.41 -2.47 -3.42
N THR A 151 0.33 -1.24 -3.93
CA THR A 151 1.34 -0.20 -3.68
C THR A 151 1.28 0.36 -2.25
N THR A 152 2.37 0.99 -1.79
CA THR A 152 2.42 1.64 -0.46
C THR A 152 1.50 2.85 -0.34
N TYR A 153 1.46 3.68 -1.38
CA TYR A 153 0.65 4.88 -1.53
C TYR A 153 -0.29 4.71 -2.73
N GLU A 154 -1.31 5.55 -2.87
CA GLU A 154 -2.28 5.50 -3.98
C GLU A 154 -1.62 5.55 -5.35
N TYR A 155 -0.54 6.31 -5.45
CA TYR A 155 0.16 6.65 -6.68
C TYR A 155 1.48 5.88 -6.86
N GLY A 156 1.72 4.83 -6.06
CA GLY A 156 2.91 3.99 -6.15
C GLY A 156 3.64 3.76 -4.82
N ASP A 157 4.83 3.20 -4.88
CA ASP A 157 5.59 2.85 -3.66
C ASP A 157 6.47 3.98 -3.13
N ALA A 158 6.86 4.93 -3.98
CA ALA A 158 7.69 6.06 -3.58
C ALA A 158 6.81 7.24 -3.15
N TYR A 159 7.02 7.71 -1.92
CA TYR A 159 6.29 8.85 -1.36
C TYR A 159 6.47 10.13 -2.17
N LYS A 160 5.36 10.82 -2.45
CA LYS A 160 5.30 12.11 -3.16
C LYS A 160 4.32 13.03 -2.45
N ALA A 161 4.85 13.91 -1.58
CA ALA A 161 4.04 14.85 -0.82
C ALA A 161 3.06 15.67 -1.69
N SER A 162 3.46 16.05 -2.91
CA SER A 162 2.63 16.84 -3.82
C SER A 162 1.47 16.08 -4.46
N ALA A 163 1.48 14.74 -4.50
CA ALA A 163 0.44 13.98 -5.18
C ALA A 163 -0.91 14.07 -4.47
N CYS A 164 -0.90 13.90 -3.14
CA CYS A 164 -2.08 14.04 -2.27
C CYS A 164 -2.02 15.27 -1.36
N ALA A 165 -0.99 16.13 -1.48
CA ALA A 165 -0.75 17.24 -0.54
C ALA A 165 -0.69 16.78 0.94
N THR A 166 -0.12 15.59 1.18
CA THR A 166 0.13 15.06 2.52
C THR A 166 1.28 15.78 3.22
N GLY A 167 1.33 15.75 4.55
CA GLY A 167 2.35 16.48 5.33
C GLY A 167 1.88 17.85 5.81
N GLN A 168 0.57 18.11 5.76
CA GLN A 168 -0.03 19.40 6.10
C GLN A 168 -1.32 19.19 6.91
N SER A 169 -1.68 20.16 7.75
CA SER A 169 -2.93 20.14 8.52
C SER A 169 -4.01 20.94 7.79
N ARG A 170 -4.44 20.47 6.62
CA ARG A 170 -5.55 21.08 5.87
C ARG A 170 -6.88 20.55 6.38
N VAL A 171 -7.82 21.46 6.61
CA VAL A 171 -9.22 21.14 6.91
C VAL A 171 -10.05 21.72 5.75
N LEU A 172 -11.16 21.06 5.39
CA LEU A 172 -12.06 21.50 4.31
C LEU A 172 -11.41 21.51 2.91
N THR A 173 -10.58 20.50 2.61
CA THR A 173 -10.05 20.29 1.26
C THR A 173 -11.18 19.87 0.31
N PRO A 174 -11.46 20.61 -0.78
CA PRO A 174 -12.46 20.20 -1.77
C PRO A 174 -12.07 18.88 -2.45
N ASN A 175 -13.06 18.04 -2.73
CA ASN A 175 -12.89 16.80 -3.49
C ASN A 175 -12.25 17.10 -4.86
N GLY A 176 -11.31 16.27 -5.28
CA GLY A 176 -10.65 16.32 -6.58
C GLY A 176 -9.62 17.44 -6.76
N VAL A 177 -9.34 18.25 -5.72
CA VAL A 177 -8.35 19.33 -5.83
C VAL A 177 -6.94 18.80 -6.09
N ASN A 178 -6.63 17.62 -5.56
CA ASN A 178 -5.35 16.94 -5.75
C ASN A 178 -5.48 15.93 -6.90
N ALA A 179 -5.37 16.39 -8.15
CA ALA A 179 -5.55 15.54 -9.32
C ALA A 179 -4.61 14.33 -9.40
N GLY A 180 -3.45 14.38 -8.73
CA GLY A 180 -2.50 13.27 -8.63
C GLY A 180 -2.85 12.25 -7.54
N CYS A 181 -3.83 12.53 -6.68
CA CYS A 181 -4.27 11.66 -5.60
C CYS A 181 -5.35 10.70 -6.09
N VAL A 182 -4.95 9.78 -6.95
CA VAL A 182 -5.84 8.78 -7.54
C VAL A 182 -5.18 7.42 -7.47
N SER A 183 -5.93 6.41 -7.00
CA SER A 183 -5.44 5.04 -6.95
C SER A 183 -5.50 4.37 -8.32
N GLY A 184 -4.84 3.21 -8.45
CA GLY A 184 -4.94 2.39 -9.67
C GLY A 184 -6.35 1.86 -9.97
N PHE A 185 -7.31 1.99 -9.06
CA PHE A 185 -8.74 1.71 -9.30
C PHE A 185 -9.57 2.97 -9.61
N GLY A 186 -8.95 4.14 -9.72
CA GLY A 186 -9.64 5.39 -10.01
C GLY A 186 -10.32 6.03 -8.82
N VAL A 187 -9.98 5.64 -7.58
CA VAL A 187 -10.53 6.25 -6.37
C VAL A 187 -9.67 7.45 -5.99
N HIS A 188 -10.31 8.60 -5.78
CA HIS A 188 -9.65 9.86 -5.48
C HIS A 188 -9.64 10.17 -3.99
N ASP A 189 -8.65 10.95 -3.56
CA ASP A 189 -8.58 11.57 -2.22
C ASP A 189 -8.78 10.60 -1.05
N LEU A 190 -8.18 9.41 -1.13
CA LEU A 190 -8.15 8.48 0.00
C LEU A 190 -7.25 9.03 1.12
N HIS A 191 -6.12 9.63 0.77
CA HIS A 191 -5.30 10.48 1.65
C HIS A 191 -5.31 11.95 1.20
N GLY A 192 -4.71 12.83 2.00
CA GLY A 192 -4.57 14.25 1.68
C GLY A 192 -5.76 15.13 2.06
N GLY A 193 -6.92 14.52 2.21
CA GLY A 193 -8.15 15.15 2.67
C GLY A 193 -8.56 14.68 4.07
N VAL A 194 -9.80 14.24 4.18
CA VAL A 194 -10.43 13.82 5.44
C VAL A 194 -10.11 12.38 5.77
N TRP A 195 -10.00 12.09 7.06
CA TRP A 195 -10.06 10.74 7.59
C TRP A 195 -11.45 10.16 7.33
N THR A 196 -11.53 8.87 7.03
CA THR A 196 -12.78 8.21 6.67
C THR A 196 -13.19 7.23 7.77
N TRP A 197 -14.42 7.39 8.28
CA TRP A 197 -15.07 6.39 9.13
C TRP A 197 -15.20 5.05 8.40
N THR A 198 -14.86 3.96 9.08
CA THR A 198 -15.09 2.59 8.58
C THR A 198 -16.10 1.85 9.44
N SER A 199 -16.61 0.73 8.96
CA SER A 199 -17.41 -0.20 9.76
C SER A 199 -16.58 -1.12 10.66
N SER A 200 -15.24 -1.09 10.55
CA SER A 200 -14.34 -2.02 11.23
C SER A 200 -13.98 -1.56 12.63
N GLN A 201 -13.89 -2.51 13.57
CA GLN A 201 -13.37 -2.26 14.91
C GLN A 201 -11.84 -2.14 14.89
N TRP A 202 -11.29 -1.35 15.80
CA TRP A 202 -9.85 -1.24 15.98
C TRP A 202 -9.36 -2.28 16.99
N LEU A 203 -8.99 -3.47 16.50
CA LEU A 203 -8.64 -4.64 17.32
C LEU A 203 -7.12 -4.86 17.45
N ARG A 204 -6.38 -3.79 17.72
CA ARG A 204 -4.90 -3.83 17.85
C ARG A 204 -4.40 -3.65 19.27
N ASP A 205 -5.23 -3.13 20.17
CA ASP A 205 -4.87 -2.91 21.58
C ASP A 205 -6.03 -3.34 22.47
N SER A 206 -5.94 -4.56 23.02
CA SER A 206 -6.99 -5.12 23.88
C SER A 206 -7.23 -4.31 25.15
N SER A 207 -6.29 -3.45 25.55
CA SER A 207 -6.45 -2.52 26.68
C SER A 207 -7.34 -1.31 26.35
N LYS A 208 -7.64 -1.08 25.06
CA LYS A 208 -8.48 0.02 24.57
C LYS A 208 -9.66 -0.52 23.73
N PRO A 209 -10.60 -1.25 24.35
CA PRO A 209 -11.76 -1.77 23.63
C PRO A 209 -12.71 -0.65 23.19
N GLY A 210 -13.59 -0.96 22.23
CA GLY A 210 -14.67 -0.06 21.80
C GLY A 210 -14.22 1.07 20.86
N LEU A 211 -13.04 0.95 20.26
CA LEU A 211 -12.57 1.84 19.20
C LEU A 211 -12.96 1.30 17.83
N VAL A 212 -13.14 2.21 16.88
CA VAL A 212 -13.39 1.90 15.47
C VAL A 212 -12.29 2.51 14.60
N THR A 213 -12.04 1.89 13.45
CA THR A 213 -10.93 2.25 12.58
C THR A 213 -11.28 3.45 11.70
N LEU A 214 -10.40 4.44 11.67
CA LEU A 214 -10.30 5.43 10.61
C LEU A 214 -9.22 5.03 9.62
N ARG A 215 -9.43 5.33 8.33
CA ARG A 215 -8.42 5.19 7.26
C ARG A 215 -8.28 6.51 6.49
N GLY A 216 -7.16 6.69 5.79
CA GLY A 216 -6.95 7.84 4.93
C GLY A 216 -6.43 9.08 5.67
N GLY A 217 -6.94 10.25 5.27
CA GLY A 217 -6.70 11.51 5.95
C GLY A 217 -5.35 12.17 5.66
N ASN A 218 -5.00 13.15 6.49
CA ASN A 218 -3.78 13.95 6.35
C ASN A 218 -3.19 14.24 7.74
N GLY A 219 -1.92 14.61 7.77
CA GLY A 219 -1.19 14.97 8.97
C GLY A 219 0.26 15.43 8.67
N PRO A 220 0.99 15.91 9.69
CA PRO A 220 2.33 16.49 9.51
C PRO A 220 3.37 15.49 8.98
N THR A 221 3.29 14.23 9.41
CA THR A 221 4.14 13.12 8.94
C THR A 221 3.50 12.45 7.73
N GLY A 222 3.48 13.17 6.61
CA GLY A 222 2.72 12.76 5.42
C GLY A 222 3.20 11.44 4.79
N ASP A 223 4.47 11.11 4.94
CA ASP A 223 5.08 9.85 4.50
C ASP A 223 4.56 8.64 5.29
N LEU A 224 4.27 8.82 6.58
CA LEU A 224 3.64 7.83 7.45
C LEU A 224 2.13 7.78 7.28
N VAL A 225 1.48 8.96 7.29
CA VAL A 225 0.01 9.08 7.27
C VAL A 225 -0.55 8.71 5.90
N GLY A 226 0.15 9.03 4.82
CA GLY A 226 -0.30 8.79 3.44
C GLY A 226 -0.26 7.32 3.00
N ARG A 227 0.24 6.40 3.83
CA ARG A 227 0.35 4.98 3.45
C ARG A 227 -1.03 4.35 3.47
N CYS A 228 -1.34 3.54 2.47
CA CYS A 228 -2.62 2.83 2.38
C CYS A 228 -2.93 1.94 3.59
N ALA A 229 -1.88 1.37 4.21
CA ALA A 229 -2.00 0.53 5.40
C ALA A 229 -2.24 1.31 6.70
N HIS A 230 -2.02 2.62 6.69
CA HIS A 230 -2.14 3.44 7.88
C HIS A 230 -3.61 3.56 8.31
N GLY A 231 -3.83 3.48 9.61
CA GLY A 231 -5.14 3.63 10.22
C GLY A 231 -5.01 4.13 11.66
N ARG A 232 -6.13 4.51 12.24
CA ARG A 232 -6.17 4.99 13.62
C ARG A 232 -7.45 4.57 14.32
N GLY A 233 -7.33 4.11 15.57
CA GLY A 233 -8.47 3.86 16.44
C GLY A 233 -9.03 5.13 17.09
N VAL A 234 -10.34 5.31 17.04
CA VAL A 234 -11.06 6.41 17.71
C VAL A 234 -12.40 5.92 18.28
N LYS A 235 -12.98 6.66 19.23
CA LYS A 235 -14.30 6.31 19.77
C LYS A 235 -15.39 6.63 18.73
N PRO A 236 -16.42 5.78 18.58
CA PRO A 236 -17.45 5.94 17.53
C PRO A 236 -18.33 7.19 17.69
N ASP A 237 -18.44 7.74 18.90
CA ASP A 237 -19.19 8.96 19.24
C ASP A 237 -18.39 10.26 19.01
N THR A 238 -17.11 10.14 18.62
CA THR A 238 -16.25 11.30 18.39
C THR A 238 -16.71 12.09 17.17
N ARG A 239 -16.70 13.42 17.29
CA ARG A 239 -16.87 14.34 16.16
C ARG A 239 -15.60 15.16 15.97
N ARG A 240 -15.12 15.23 14.73
CA ARG A 240 -13.87 15.90 14.37
C ARG A 240 -14.02 16.57 13.00
N PRO A 241 -13.53 17.81 12.82
CA PRO A 241 -13.60 18.51 11.53
C PRO A 241 -12.74 17.85 10.44
N GLU A 242 -11.79 16.99 10.82
CA GLU A 242 -10.95 16.24 9.91
C GLU A 242 -11.48 14.82 9.59
N VAL A 243 -12.60 14.39 10.16
CA VAL A 243 -13.16 13.04 9.98
C VAL A 243 -14.51 13.12 9.27
N GLY A 244 -14.64 12.39 8.17
CA GLY A 244 -15.80 12.36 7.30
C GLY A 244 -16.17 10.95 6.83
N VAL A 245 -16.82 10.89 5.67
CA VAL A 245 -17.56 9.69 5.22
C VAL A 245 -17.18 9.33 3.79
N ARG A 246 -17.11 8.03 3.52
CA ARG A 246 -17.06 7.46 2.17
C ARG A 246 -17.82 6.15 2.19
N CYS A 247 -18.67 5.93 1.20
CA CYS A 247 -19.54 4.78 1.18
C CYS A 247 -19.03 3.69 0.24
N CYS A 248 -19.33 2.45 0.60
CA CYS A 248 -19.12 1.26 -0.21
C CYS A 248 -20.46 0.58 -0.50
N ALA A 249 -20.49 -0.31 -1.49
CA ALA A 249 -21.65 -1.13 -1.79
C ALA A 249 -21.26 -2.47 -2.42
N GLY A 250 -22.20 -3.42 -2.42
CA GLY A 250 -21.93 -4.81 -2.80
C GLY A 250 -21.58 -5.68 -1.59
N GLU A 251 -21.06 -6.87 -1.86
CA GLU A 251 -20.69 -7.87 -0.85
C GLU A 251 -19.68 -7.28 0.15
N VAL A 252 -19.84 -7.60 1.44
CA VAL A 252 -19.01 -7.05 2.51
C VAL A 252 -17.75 -7.89 2.65
N ASN A 253 -16.59 -7.25 2.60
CA ASN A 253 -15.33 -7.89 2.97
C ASN A 253 -15.13 -7.82 4.49
N SER A 254 -15.49 -8.90 5.18
CA SER A 254 -15.60 -8.96 6.65
C SER A 254 -14.32 -9.35 7.38
N PHE A 255 -13.19 -9.55 6.69
CA PHE A 255 -11.92 -9.87 7.34
C PHE A 255 -11.52 -8.75 8.31
N GLU A 256 -11.27 -9.12 9.57
CA GLU A 256 -10.93 -8.18 10.63
C GLU A 256 -9.42 -8.09 10.84
N VAL A 257 -8.93 -6.88 11.10
CA VAL A 257 -7.53 -6.66 11.45
C VAL A 257 -7.37 -6.80 12.96
N VAL A 258 -6.93 -7.99 13.37
CA VAL A 258 -6.63 -8.31 14.78
C VAL A 258 -5.13 -8.40 14.94
N LEU A 259 -4.56 -7.55 15.80
CA LEU A 259 -3.14 -7.60 16.16
C LEU A 259 -2.99 -7.88 17.65
N GLU A 260 -2.16 -8.85 17.98
CA GLU A 260 -1.62 -8.99 19.33
C GLU A 260 -0.38 -8.10 19.42
N VAL A 261 -0.47 -7.01 20.18
CA VAL A 261 0.66 -6.10 20.38
C VAL A 261 1.54 -6.62 21.49
N THR A 262 2.65 -7.24 21.09
CA THR A 262 3.71 -7.68 21.98
C THR A 262 4.72 -6.55 22.15
N ARG A 263 5.08 -6.25 23.40
CA ARG A 263 6.12 -5.25 23.72
C ARG A 263 7.26 -6.00 24.39
N ASP A 264 8.40 -6.10 23.71
CA ASP A 264 9.62 -6.56 24.35
C ASP A 264 10.13 -5.49 25.34
N ARG A 265 11.18 -5.78 26.11
CA ARG A 265 11.82 -4.81 26.99
C ARG A 265 12.20 -3.57 26.17
N PRO A 266 11.82 -2.35 26.60
CA PRO A 266 12.05 -1.14 25.82
C PRO A 266 13.51 -0.95 25.43
N LEU A 267 14.43 -1.38 26.30
CA LEU A 267 15.86 -1.34 26.08
C LEU A 267 16.43 -2.75 26.19
N ARG A 268 16.99 -3.23 25.08
CA ARG A 268 17.74 -4.48 25.01
C ARG A 268 19.22 -4.17 24.93
N LEU A 269 20.00 -4.67 25.88
CA LEU A 269 21.46 -4.57 25.83
C LEU A 269 21.99 -5.48 24.72
N GLU A 270 22.76 -4.93 23.79
CA GLU A 270 23.39 -5.69 22.72
C GLU A 270 24.73 -6.29 23.19
N PRO A 271 24.96 -7.60 23.01
CA PRO A 271 26.15 -8.27 23.49
C PRO A 271 27.39 -8.05 22.60
N LEU A 272 27.22 -7.55 21.37
CA LEU A 272 28.27 -7.44 20.36
C LEU A 272 28.60 -5.99 20.03
N PHE A 273 29.89 -5.67 20.13
CA PHE A 273 30.47 -4.41 19.68
C PHE A 273 30.68 -4.47 18.16
N ASP A 274 29.92 -3.70 17.39
CA ASP A 274 30.26 -3.44 16.00
C ASP A 274 31.35 -2.37 15.95
N THR A 275 32.58 -2.74 15.59
CA THR A 275 33.69 -1.79 15.44
C THR A 275 33.39 -0.72 14.38
N ARG A 276 32.48 -1.00 13.44
CA ARG A 276 32.00 -0.02 12.46
C ARG A 276 31.17 1.09 13.11
N ALA A 277 30.45 0.79 14.19
CA ALA A 277 29.66 1.80 14.91
C ALA A 277 30.57 2.83 15.60
N ALA A 278 31.70 2.40 16.19
CA ALA A 278 32.69 3.32 16.75
C ALA A 278 33.30 4.24 15.68
N ALA A 279 33.65 3.68 14.52
CA ALA A 279 34.13 4.45 13.38
C ALA A 279 33.08 5.47 12.88
N GLN A 280 31.81 5.08 12.78
CA GLN A 280 30.72 6.00 12.39
C GLN A 280 30.46 7.09 13.44
N LEU A 281 30.47 6.74 14.73
CA LEU A 281 30.31 7.71 15.82
C LEU A 281 31.45 8.75 15.83
N SER A 282 32.68 8.33 15.52
CA SER A 282 33.81 9.25 15.41
C SER A 282 33.60 10.33 14.34
N LEU A 283 32.87 10.03 13.26
CA LEU A 283 32.54 10.99 12.20
C LEU A 283 31.46 11.98 12.62
N LEU A 284 30.54 11.56 13.49
CA LEU A 284 29.43 12.38 14.02
C LEU A 284 29.81 13.19 15.26
N ALA A 285 30.96 12.90 15.87
CA ALA A 285 31.40 13.58 17.08
C ALA A 285 31.68 15.07 16.84
N PRO A 286 31.38 15.96 17.82
CA PRO A 286 31.74 17.37 17.75
C PRO A 286 33.23 17.57 17.47
N GLU A 287 33.58 18.65 16.75
CA GLU A 287 34.95 18.95 16.36
C GLU A 287 35.91 19.01 17.56
N GLU A 288 35.47 19.58 18.68
CA GLU A 288 36.23 19.65 19.92
C GLU A 288 36.63 18.25 20.44
N VAL A 289 35.72 17.27 20.33
CA VAL A 289 35.94 15.90 20.79
C VAL A 289 36.88 15.16 19.84
N ARG A 290 36.76 15.40 18.53
CA ARG A 290 37.67 14.84 17.52
C ARG A 290 39.08 15.42 17.62
N ALA A 291 39.20 16.71 17.95
CA ALA A 291 40.49 17.38 18.15
C ALA A 291 41.17 16.98 19.46
N ALA A 292 40.39 16.59 20.48
CA ALA A 292 40.90 16.06 21.75
C ALA A 292 41.35 14.59 21.66
N ALA A 293 40.82 13.83 20.70
CA ALA A 293 41.34 12.52 20.37
C ALA A 293 42.73 12.69 19.73
N GLY A 294 43.77 12.16 20.38
CA GLY A 294 45.15 12.30 19.92
C GLY A 294 45.41 11.68 18.54
N PRO A 295 46.65 11.74 18.01
CA PRO A 295 46.99 11.18 16.72
C PRO A 295 46.89 9.63 16.76
N GLY A 296 45.77 9.09 16.28
CA GLY A 296 45.45 7.66 16.25
C GLY A 296 44.35 7.35 15.22
N ALA A 297 44.02 6.06 15.04
CA ALA A 297 42.90 5.68 14.18
C ALA A 297 41.58 6.20 14.78
N ALA A 298 40.62 6.63 13.95
CA ALA A 298 39.37 7.24 14.43
C ALA A 298 38.53 6.29 15.31
N GLU A 299 38.74 4.99 15.15
CA GLU A 299 38.15 3.91 15.96
C GLU A 299 38.73 3.84 17.39
N ASP A 300 39.92 4.39 17.64
CA ASP A 300 40.54 4.46 18.96
C ASP A 300 40.14 5.73 19.75
N ALA A 301 39.48 6.68 19.09
CA ALA A 301 39.08 7.96 19.69
C ALA A 301 37.93 7.80 20.71
N PHE A 302 37.13 6.74 20.58
CA PHE A 302 35.96 6.48 21.41
C PHE A 302 35.96 5.04 21.90
N LYS A 303 35.78 4.86 23.21
CA LYS A 303 35.45 3.56 23.78
C LYS A 303 33.94 3.47 23.96
N VAL A 304 33.26 2.69 23.12
CA VAL A 304 31.83 2.37 23.31
C VAL A 304 31.73 1.32 24.42
N GLU A 305 31.24 1.71 25.60
CA GLU A 305 31.15 0.79 26.74
C GLU A 305 29.98 -0.19 26.62
N ARG A 306 28.84 0.29 26.12
CA ARG A 306 27.57 -0.44 26.06
C ARG A 306 26.75 0.08 24.89
N THR A 307 26.02 -0.84 24.27
CA THR A 307 25.07 -0.55 23.19
C THR A 307 23.72 -1.10 23.58
N TRP A 308 22.67 -0.33 23.34
CA TRP A 308 21.29 -0.78 23.53
C TRP A 308 20.51 -0.61 22.24
N THR A 309 19.69 -1.60 21.92
CA THR A 309 18.61 -1.44 20.95
C THR A 309 17.38 -0.97 21.70
N TRP A 310 16.82 0.17 21.27
CA TRP A 310 15.59 0.71 21.80
C TRP A 310 14.43 0.27 20.91
N HIS A 311 13.44 -0.43 21.47
CA HIS A 311 12.20 -0.84 20.80
C HIS A 311 11.03 -0.04 21.37
N PRO A 312 10.80 1.20 20.87
CA PRO A 312 9.75 2.07 21.39
C PRO A 312 8.33 1.60 21.07
N ARG A 313 8.15 0.80 20.02
CA ARG A 313 6.85 0.28 19.58
C ARG A 313 6.75 -1.22 19.78
N GLY A 314 5.52 -1.69 19.90
CA GLY A 314 5.29 -3.13 19.90
C GLY A 314 5.48 -3.71 18.51
N ASN A 315 5.77 -5.01 18.45
CA ASN A 315 5.92 -5.78 17.21
C ASN A 315 7.05 -5.29 16.26
N GLU A 316 8.00 -4.49 16.76
CA GLU A 316 9.25 -4.09 16.06
C GLU A 316 10.38 -5.11 16.21
#